data_AF-A0A0R3R4Q4-F1
#
_entry.id   AF-A0A0R3R4Q4-F1
#
_cell.length_a   1.000
_cell.length_b   1.000
_cell.length_c   1.000
_cell.angle_alpha   90.00
_cell.angle_beta   90.00
_cell.angle_gamma   90.00
#
_symmetry.space_group_name_H-M   'P 1'
#
loop_
_entity.id
_entity.type
_entity.pdbx_description
1 polymer ?
#
loop_
_entity_poly.entity_id
_entity_poly.type
_entity_poly.pdbx_seq_one_letter_code
_entity_poly.pdbx_strand_id
1 'polypeptide(L)'
;LLLDAGFSTEVPMCSCEPVGMIIPYLRPLFSRRYHTPLREAVRKGYTLVVERLLKAGAKMTYVKNCFSPFLFAFRNRIDPAILYKFLENDVDINAMSVKRTCDVPDALVSALGTCNRRQLLLLLSCGLDPALKNWCKCNNGYSLMYDVMQTTYVTDVDKLMKLLVLFSSGIPSCCNEVAEVIGAQPKIPKLLHLCRLAVRKCFRTSKLLHGRFLDDLPIPKSLRDYMIFHPIPEELRPS
;
A
#
# COMPACT_ATOMS: atom_id res chain seq x y z
N LEU A 1 30.29 -15.16 1.12
CA LEU A 1 29.04 -15.15 1.93
C LEU A 1 28.05 -16.13 1.29
N LEU A 2 27.04 -16.65 2.02
CA LEU A 2 26.15 -17.70 1.51
C LEU A 2 25.52 -17.39 0.13
N LEU A 3 25.19 -16.13 -0.15
CA LEU A 3 24.69 -15.72 -1.47
C LEU A 3 25.74 -15.94 -2.58
N ASP A 4 27.00 -15.62 -2.32
CA ASP A 4 28.12 -15.85 -3.25
C ASP A 4 28.39 -17.34 -3.46
N ALA A 5 28.01 -18.17 -2.48
CA ALA A 5 28.07 -19.63 -2.57
C ALA A 5 26.82 -20.25 -3.24
N GLY A 6 25.94 -19.42 -3.84
CA GLY A 6 24.78 -19.89 -4.61
C GLY A 6 23.55 -20.26 -3.78
N PHE A 7 23.51 -19.94 -2.48
CA PHE A 7 22.33 -20.22 -1.67
C PHE A 7 21.14 -19.32 -2.07
N SER A 8 19.96 -19.93 -2.13
CA SER A 8 18.72 -19.24 -2.52
C SER A 8 18.26 -18.20 -1.49
N THR A 9 17.73 -17.08 -1.98
CA THR A 9 17.05 -16.06 -1.16
C THR A 9 15.65 -16.47 -0.72
N GLU A 10 15.11 -17.56 -1.27
CA GLU A 10 13.70 -17.93 -1.18
C GLU A 10 13.42 -19.14 -0.27
N VAL A 11 14.37 -19.55 0.56
CA VAL A 11 14.21 -20.71 1.45
C VAL A 11 13.06 -20.44 2.45
N PRO A 12 11.90 -21.12 2.35
CA PRO A 12 10.77 -20.86 3.22
C PRO A 12 11.00 -21.52 4.58
N MET A 13 11.02 -20.72 5.63
CA MET A 13 11.10 -21.17 7.02
C MET A 13 9.71 -21.22 7.63
N CYS A 14 9.36 -22.30 8.32
CA CYS A 14 8.10 -22.44 9.02
C CYS A 14 8.08 -21.51 10.26
N SER A 15 7.00 -20.78 10.46
CA SER A 15 6.77 -19.97 11.66
C SER A 15 5.59 -20.53 12.45
N CYS A 16 5.79 -20.73 13.75
CA CYS A 16 4.73 -20.99 14.74
C CYS A 16 4.39 -19.69 15.51
N GLU A 17 4.26 -18.56 14.82
CA GLU A 17 3.84 -17.32 15.49
C GLU A 17 2.31 -17.37 15.70
N PRO A 18 1.81 -17.26 16.94
CA PRO A 18 0.37 -17.26 17.21
C PRO A 18 -0.25 -16.02 16.56
N VAL A 19 -1.24 -16.27 15.71
CA VAL A 19 -2.03 -15.24 15.06
C VAL A 19 -3.08 -14.80 16.07
N GLY A 20 -2.94 -13.62 16.66
CA GLY A 20 -3.96 -13.04 17.55
C GLY A 20 -5.31 -12.83 16.84
N MET A 21 -6.30 -12.22 17.49
CA MET A 21 -7.53 -11.83 16.77
C MET A 21 -7.18 -10.85 15.65
N ILE A 22 -7.27 -11.32 14.41
CA ILE A 22 -7.02 -10.51 13.23
C ILE A 22 -8.36 -10.11 12.61
N ILE A 23 -8.53 -8.81 12.39
CA ILE A 23 -9.64 -8.20 11.67
C ILE A 23 -9.91 -9.01 10.38
N PRO A 24 -11.17 -9.32 10.02
CA PRO A 24 -11.48 -10.26 8.94
C PRO A 24 -10.70 -10.03 7.64
N TYR A 25 -10.59 -8.78 7.19
CA TYR A 25 -9.86 -8.41 5.96
C TYR A 25 -8.33 -8.58 6.07
N LEU A 26 -7.75 -8.59 7.27
CA LEU A 26 -6.30 -8.80 7.48
C LEU A 26 -5.94 -10.29 7.58
N ARG A 27 -6.89 -11.15 7.93
CA ARG A 27 -6.63 -12.57 8.19
C ARG A 27 -5.89 -13.27 7.03
N PRO A 28 -6.23 -13.05 5.74
CA PRO A 28 -5.52 -13.68 4.63
C PRO A 28 -4.03 -13.29 4.51
N LEU A 29 -3.67 -12.11 4.99
CA LEU A 29 -2.31 -11.57 4.91
C LEU A 29 -1.42 -12.15 6.02
N PHE A 30 -2.01 -12.34 7.21
CA PHE A 30 -1.24 -12.59 8.43
C PHE A 30 -1.47 -13.96 9.08
N SER A 31 -2.25 -14.84 8.45
CA SER A 31 -2.41 -16.25 8.87
C SER A 31 -1.48 -17.23 8.14
N ARG A 32 -0.45 -16.70 7.48
CA ARG A 32 0.48 -17.48 6.65
C ARG A 32 1.46 -18.25 7.54
N ARG A 33 2.05 -19.33 7.01
CA ARG A 33 2.89 -20.26 7.80
C ARG A 33 4.37 -20.14 7.52
N TYR A 34 4.75 -19.50 6.42
CA TYR A 34 6.13 -19.47 5.95
C TYR A 34 6.65 -18.04 5.90
N HIS A 35 7.95 -17.87 6.09
CA HIS A 35 8.66 -16.61 5.86
C HIS A 35 10.03 -16.86 5.24
N THR A 36 10.66 -15.82 4.71
CA THR A 36 11.93 -15.91 3.98
C THR A 36 13.06 -15.20 4.73
N PRO A 37 14.33 -15.43 4.34
CA PRO A 37 15.48 -14.70 4.88
C PRO A 37 15.28 -13.17 4.83
N LEU A 38 14.66 -12.65 3.77
CA LEU A 38 14.36 -11.21 3.66
C LEU A 38 13.37 -10.74 4.73
N ARG A 39 12.29 -11.50 5.01
CA ARG A 39 11.36 -11.18 6.10
C ARG A 39 12.08 -11.13 7.44
N GLU A 40 12.98 -12.08 7.68
CA GLU A 40 13.68 -12.17 8.95
C GLU A 40 14.71 -11.04 9.14
N ALA A 41 15.44 -10.69 8.09
CA ALA A 41 16.33 -9.53 8.08
C ALA A 41 15.55 -8.22 8.37
N VAL A 42 14.35 -8.08 7.79
CA VAL A 42 13.43 -6.97 8.09
C VAL A 42 13.04 -6.97 9.57
N ARG A 43 12.58 -8.11 10.11
CA ARG A 43 12.17 -8.24 11.52
C ARG A 43 13.28 -7.84 12.49
N LYS A 44 14.53 -8.16 12.16
CA LYS A 44 15.71 -7.81 12.96
C LYS A 44 16.21 -6.39 12.76
N GLY A 45 15.65 -5.63 11.81
CA GLY A 45 16.12 -4.28 11.48
C GLY A 45 17.51 -4.28 10.82
N TYR A 46 17.92 -5.38 10.17
CA TYR A 46 19.24 -5.48 9.56
C TYR A 46 19.26 -4.84 8.18
N THR A 47 19.21 -3.50 8.12
CA THR A 47 19.07 -2.72 6.89
C THR A 47 20.12 -3.07 5.82
N LEU A 48 21.39 -3.31 6.19
CA LEU A 48 22.43 -3.74 5.25
C LEU A 48 22.19 -5.14 4.68
N VAL A 49 21.65 -6.06 5.50
CA VAL A 49 21.30 -7.42 5.06
C VAL A 49 20.08 -7.37 4.13
N VAL A 50 19.08 -6.55 4.46
CA VAL A 50 17.93 -6.27 3.59
C VAL A 50 18.41 -5.78 2.23
N GLU A 51 19.28 -4.77 2.18
CA GLU A 51 19.82 -4.24 0.91
C GLU A 51 20.54 -5.31 0.09
N ARG A 52 21.39 -6.14 0.73
CA ARG A 52 22.09 -7.23 0.03
C ARG A 52 21.12 -8.27 -0.53
N LEU A 53 20.09 -8.64 0.22
CA LEU A 53 19.07 -9.60 -0.23
C LEU A 53 18.24 -9.04 -1.39
N LEU A 54 17.84 -7.77 -1.34
CA LEU A 54 17.13 -7.11 -2.43
C LEU A 54 17.97 -7.07 -3.72
N LYS A 55 19.25 -6.70 -3.62
CA LYS A 55 20.20 -6.73 -4.75
C LYS A 55 20.39 -8.13 -5.33
N ALA A 56 20.27 -9.17 -4.50
CA ALA A 56 20.31 -10.56 -4.92
C ALA A 56 18.96 -11.07 -5.50
N GLY A 57 17.96 -10.21 -5.66
CA GLY A 57 16.67 -10.56 -6.26
C GLY A 57 15.67 -11.20 -5.29
N ALA A 58 15.88 -11.08 -3.98
CA ALA A 58 14.95 -11.62 -2.98
C ALA A 58 13.54 -11.03 -3.18
N LYS A 59 12.53 -11.90 -3.16
CA LYS A 59 11.16 -11.50 -3.43
C LYS A 59 10.57 -10.68 -2.28
N MET A 60 10.05 -9.51 -2.61
CA MET A 60 9.56 -8.52 -1.64
C MET A 60 8.11 -8.75 -1.18
N THR A 61 7.29 -9.38 -2.02
CA THR A 61 5.86 -9.63 -1.80
C THR A 61 5.48 -11.06 -2.14
N TYR A 62 4.47 -11.61 -1.45
CA TYR A 62 3.91 -12.92 -1.75
C TYR A 62 2.39 -12.84 -1.74
N VAL A 63 1.74 -13.61 -2.63
CA VAL A 63 0.26 -13.64 -2.76
C VAL A 63 -0.37 -14.90 -2.15
N LYS A 64 0.47 -15.85 -1.71
CA LYS A 64 0.07 -17.13 -1.10
C LYS A 64 1.16 -17.63 -0.16
N ASN A 65 0.76 -18.44 0.84
CA ASN A 65 1.58 -19.30 1.72
C ASN A 65 2.69 -18.64 2.57
N CYS A 66 3.50 -17.73 2.02
CA CYS A 66 4.59 -17.02 2.69
C CYS A 66 4.19 -15.60 3.07
N PHE A 67 4.61 -15.07 4.20
CA PHE A 67 4.45 -13.66 4.55
C PHE A 67 5.23 -12.75 3.59
N SER A 68 4.64 -11.59 3.25
CA SER A 68 5.31 -10.54 2.47
C SER A 68 6.29 -9.74 3.34
N PRO A 69 7.61 -9.76 3.08
CA PRO A 69 8.58 -8.93 3.80
C PRO A 69 8.20 -7.44 3.79
N PHE A 70 7.72 -6.93 2.65
CA PHE A 70 7.26 -5.55 2.51
C PHE A 70 6.08 -5.21 3.45
N LEU A 71 5.02 -6.02 3.45
CA LEU A 71 3.86 -5.80 4.32
C LEU A 71 4.24 -5.89 5.81
N PHE A 72 5.20 -6.77 6.14
CA PHE A 72 5.72 -6.87 7.50
C PHE A 72 6.48 -5.62 7.95
N ALA A 73 7.36 -5.08 7.09
CA ALA A 73 8.07 -3.83 7.34
C ALA A 73 7.11 -2.66 7.55
N PHE A 74 6.11 -2.57 6.67
CA PHE A 74 5.10 -1.52 6.69
C PHE A 74 4.23 -1.58 7.96
N ARG A 75 3.72 -2.76 8.33
CA ARG A 75 2.82 -2.89 9.49
C ARG A 75 3.50 -2.65 10.84
N ASN A 76 4.73 -3.13 11.03
CA ASN A 76 5.34 -3.22 12.36
C ASN A 76 6.17 -1.99 12.76
N ARG A 77 6.05 -0.85 12.05
CA ARG A 77 6.80 0.39 12.33
C ARG A 77 8.31 0.15 12.48
N ILE A 78 8.84 -0.77 11.68
CA ILE A 78 10.27 -1.04 11.62
C ILE A 78 10.98 0.21 11.07
N ASP A 79 12.29 0.30 11.28
CA ASP A 79 13.17 1.34 10.71
C ASP A 79 12.65 1.82 9.34
N PRO A 80 12.19 3.09 9.23
CA PRO A 80 11.68 3.64 8.00
C PRO A 80 12.63 3.46 6.81
N ALA A 81 13.94 3.43 7.05
CA ALA A 81 14.93 3.19 6.00
C ALA A 81 14.69 1.87 5.24
N ILE A 82 14.24 0.82 5.93
CA ILE A 82 13.91 -0.47 5.31
C ILE A 82 12.72 -0.32 4.36
N LEU A 83 11.69 0.45 4.73
CA LEU A 83 10.55 0.72 3.85
C LEU A 83 11.02 1.43 2.57
N TYR A 84 11.90 2.43 2.69
CA TYR A 84 12.48 3.09 1.52
C TYR A 84 13.26 2.13 0.63
N LYS A 85 14.04 1.18 1.19
CA LYS A 85 14.74 0.17 0.38
C LYS A 85 13.79 -0.66 -0.49
N PHE A 86 12.60 -1.01 0.02
CA PHE A 86 11.59 -1.69 -0.79
C PHE A 86 11.06 -0.81 -1.93
N LEU A 87 10.74 0.46 -1.65
CA LEU A 87 10.22 1.39 -2.65
C LEU A 87 11.26 1.71 -3.74
N GLU A 88 12.53 1.86 -3.35
CA GLU A 88 13.66 2.07 -4.27
C GLU A 88 13.91 0.87 -5.19
N ASN A 89 13.53 -0.34 -4.78
CA ASN A 89 13.69 -1.57 -5.55
C ASN A 89 12.41 -2.01 -6.29
N ASP A 90 11.49 -1.08 -6.58
CA ASP A 90 10.28 -1.32 -7.37
C ASP A 90 9.35 -2.41 -6.78
N VAL A 91 9.18 -2.44 -5.45
CA VAL A 91 8.20 -3.33 -4.83
C VAL A 91 6.80 -3.12 -5.44
N ASP A 92 6.12 -4.22 -5.74
CA ASP A 92 4.72 -4.20 -6.19
C ASP A 92 3.79 -3.90 -5.00
N ILE A 93 3.52 -2.62 -4.80
CA ILE A 93 2.62 -2.10 -3.75
C ILE A 93 1.14 -2.41 -4.01
N ASN A 94 0.79 -2.77 -5.26
CA ASN A 94 -0.58 -3.08 -5.66
C ASN A 94 -0.86 -4.61 -5.67
N ALA A 95 0.09 -5.42 -5.20
CA ALA A 95 -0.06 -6.86 -5.09
C ALA A 95 -1.29 -7.23 -4.23
N MET A 96 -2.00 -8.27 -4.68
CA MET A 96 -3.21 -8.77 -4.03
C MET A 96 -3.09 -10.27 -3.73
N SER A 97 -3.43 -10.64 -2.50
CA SER A 97 -3.47 -12.04 -2.04
C SER A 97 -4.52 -12.86 -2.80
N VAL A 98 -4.24 -14.14 -3.04
CA VAL A 98 -5.20 -15.04 -3.71
C VAL A 98 -6.45 -15.26 -2.86
N LYS A 99 -6.28 -15.48 -1.55
CA LYS A 99 -7.37 -15.74 -0.60
C LYS A 99 -7.91 -14.46 0.06
N ARG A 100 -7.77 -13.31 -0.59
CA ARG A 100 -8.21 -12.01 -0.07
C ARG A 100 -9.74 -11.95 0.11
N THR A 101 -10.19 -11.15 1.07
CA THR A 101 -11.62 -10.95 1.35
C THR A 101 -12.22 -9.86 0.44
N CYS A 102 -11.43 -8.85 0.07
CA CYS A 102 -11.82 -7.76 -0.82
C CYS A 102 -10.77 -7.58 -1.93
N ASP A 103 -11.20 -7.06 -3.08
CA ASP A 103 -10.32 -6.76 -4.24
C ASP A 103 -9.61 -5.41 -4.07
N VAL A 104 -8.92 -5.25 -2.95
CA VAL A 104 -8.16 -4.04 -2.59
C VAL A 104 -6.70 -4.46 -2.35
N PRO A 105 -5.70 -3.66 -2.79
CA PRO A 105 -4.29 -3.99 -2.59
C PRO A 105 -3.94 -4.36 -1.15
N ASP A 106 -3.11 -5.40 -0.98
CA ASP A 106 -2.74 -5.92 0.35
C ASP A 106 -2.07 -4.85 1.21
N ALA A 107 -1.31 -3.94 0.59
CA ALA A 107 -0.66 -2.82 1.26
C ALA A 107 -1.68 -1.81 1.82
N LEU A 108 -2.76 -1.52 1.08
CA LEU A 108 -3.83 -0.65 1.57
C LEU A 108 -4.58 -1.32 2.70
N VAL A 109 -4.99 -2.58 2.53
CA VAL A 109 -5.67 -3.35 3.59
C VAL A 109 -4.81 -3.42 4.85
N SER A 110 -3.51 -3.69 4.72
CA SER A 110 -2.58 -3.68 5.85
C SER A 110 -2.49 -2.31 6.53
N ALA A 111 -2.66 -1.21 5.80
CA ALA A 111 -2.62 0.14 6.36
C ALA A 111 -3.82 0.40 7.28
N LEU A 112 -5.00 -0.14 6.95
CA LEU A 112 -6.23 0.00 7.73
C LEU A 112 -6.13 -0.67 9.12
N GLY A 113 -5.25 -1.67 9.25
CA GLY A 113 -4.90 -2.28 10.54
C GLY A 113 -3.92 -1.47 11.39
N THR A 114 -3.57 -0.25 10.98
CA THR A 114 -2.57 0.60 11.63
C THR A 114 -2.98 2.08 11.60
N CYS A 115 -2.56 2.87 12.58
CA CYS A 115 -2.79 4.32 12.55
C CYS A 115 -1.68 5.09 11.77
N ASN A 116 -0.96 4.44 10.85
CA ASN A 116 0.21 5.05 10.20
C ASN A 116 -0.15 5.79 8.90
N ARG A 117 -0.86 6.91 9.04
CA ARG A 117 -1.33 7.72 7.90
C ARG A 117 -0.17 8.31 7.07
N ARG A 118 1.00 8.57 7.69
CA ARG A 118 2.21 9.03 6.98
C ARG A 118 2.74 7.99 6.00
N GLN A 119 2.84 6.73 6.41
CA GLN A 119 3.29 5.66 5.51
C GLN A 119 2.23 5.35 4.43
N LEU A 120 0.94 5.38 4.76
CA LEU A 120 -0.11 5.25 3.73
C LEU A 120 0.02 6.35 2.67
N LEU A 121 0.21 7.60 3.10
CA LEU A 121 0.40 8.73 2.19
C LEU A 121 1.64 8.58 1.30
N LEU A 122 2.74 8.06 1.85
CA LEU A 122 3.92 7.70 1.07
C LEU A 122 3.58 6.67 -0.02
N LEU A 123 2.87 5.60 0.32
CA LEU A 123 2.48 4.58 -0.67
C LEU A 123 1.54 5.14 -1.75
N LEU A 124 0.56 5.96 -1.37
CA LEU A 124 -0.33 6.66 -2.33
C LEU A 124 0.49 7.56 -3.28
N SER A 125 1.46 8.29 -2.73
CA SER A 125 2.41 9.09 -3.51
C SER A 125 3.35 8.26 -4.39
N CYS A 126 3.51 6.97 -4.08
CA CYS A 126 4.26 6.00 -4.88
C CYS A 126 3.37 5.16 -5.82
N GLY A 127 2.07 5.45 -5.92
CA GLY A 127 1.17 4.80 -6.89
C GLY A 127 0.32 3.66 -6.36
N LEU A 128 0.14 3.54 -5.03
CA LEU A 128 -0.85 2.63 -4.45
C LEU A 128 -2.25 3.04 -4.92
N ASP A 129 -2.98 2.12 -5.57
CA ASP A 129 -4.33 2.36 -6.04
C ASP A 129 -5.33 2.15 -4.88
N PRO A 130 -6.09 3.17 -4.47
CA PRO A 130 -7.09 3.03 -3.41
C PRO A 130 -8.21 2.02 -3.73
N ALA A 131 -8.42 1.72 -5.01
CA ALA A 131 -9.42 0.76 -5.49
C ALA A 131 -10.84 0.97 -4.88
N LEU A 132 -11.27 2.23 -4.70
CA LEU A 132 -12.51 2.58 -3.98
C LEU A 132 -13.77 1.87 -4.50
N LYS A 133 -13.80 1.53 -5.80
CA LYS A 133 -14.88 0.71 -6.40
C LYS A 133 -15.09 -0.66 -5.75
N ASN A 134 -14.08 -1.18 -5.05
CA ASN A 134 -14.09 -2.49 -4.41
C ASN A 134 -14.28 -2.42 -2.89
N TRP A 135 -14.64 -1.26 -2.34
CA TRP A 135 -14.85 -1.07 -0.90
C TRP A 135 -16.25 -1.44 -0.42
N CYS A 136 -17.23 -1.41 -1.32
CA CYS A 136 -18.62 -1.72 -1.02
C CYS A 136 -18.98 -3.15 -1.46
N LYS A 137 -20.10 -3.66 -0.93
CA LYS A 137 -20.60 -5.01 -1.22
C LYS A 137 -20.99 -5.27 -2.68
N CYS A 138 -21.10 -4.22 -3.52
CA CYS A 138 -21.59 -4.35 -4.89
C CYS A 138 -20.70 -5.21 -5.80
N ASN A 139 -19.39 -5.30 -5.53
CA ASN A 139 -18.46 -6.02 -6.40
C ASN A 139 -18.41 -7.53 -6.10
N ASN A 140 -18.26 -7.91 -4.83
CA ASN A 140 -18.05 -9.31 -4.43
C ASN A 140 -18.89 -9.75 -3.21
N GLY A 141 -19.90 -8.97 -2.83
CA GLY A 141 -20.77 -9.25 -1.68
C GLY A 141 -20.19 -8.87 -0.32
N TYR A 142 -18.91 -8.50 -0.23
CA TYR A 142 -18.26 -8.10 1.01
C TYR A 142 -18.06 -6.58 1.08
N SER A 143 -18.42 -5.97 2.20
CA SER A 143 -18.18 -4.54 2.44
C SER A 143 -16.94 -4.34 3.31
N LEU A 144 -15.86 -3.86 2.69
CA LEU A 144 -14.69 -3.38 3.41
C LEU A 144 -15.03 -2.12 4.21
N MET A 145 -15.88 -1.25 3.66
CA MET A 145 -16.31 -0.02 4.33
C MET A 145 -16.96 -0.30 5.69
N TYR A 146 -17.92 -1.24 5.71
CA TYR A 146 -18.59 -1.64 6.94
C TYR A 146 -17.59 -2.11 7.99
N ASP A 147 -16.71 -3.05 7.65
CA ASP A 147 -15.71 -3.57 8.59
C ASP A 147 -14.77 -2.47 9.10
N VAL A 148 -14.30 -1.56 8.23
CA VAL A 148 -13.44 -0.43 8.61
C VAL A 148 -14.13 0.47 9.64
N MET A 149 -15.41 0.80 9.42
CA MET A 149 -16.21 1.62 10.34
C MET A 149 -16.43 0.96 11.70
N GLN A 150 -16.41 -0.37 11.78
CA GLN A 150 -16.51 -1.10 13.05
C GLN A 150 -15.18 -1.26 13.77
N THR A 151 -14.05 -0.89 13.15
CA THR A 151 -12.74 -1.03 13.78
C THR A 151 -12.36 0.17 14.64
N THR A 152 -11.58 -0.07 15.70
CA THR A 152 -11.00 0.99 16.52
C THR A 152 -9.71 1.58 15.96
N TYR A 153 -9.13 0.98 14.91
CA TYR A 153 -7.87 1.42 14.30
C TYR A 153 -8.02 2.64 13.40
N VAL A 154 -9.22 2.84 12.84
CA VAL A 154 -9.55 3.96 11.97
C VAL A 154 -10.64 4.80 12.65
N THR A 155 -10.21 5.79 13.42
CA THR A 155 -11.15 6.68 14.13
C THR A 155 -11.65 7.84 13.28
N ASP A 156 -10.89 8.23 12.24
CA ASP A 156 -11.16 9.34 11.32
C ASP A 156 -11.50 8.82 9.92
N VAL A 157 -12.48 7.92 9.81
CA VAL A 157 -12.84 7.27 8.55
C VAL A 157 -13.16 8.30 7.45
N ASP A 158 -13.87 9.38 7.77
CA ASP A 158 -14.21 10.42 6.79
C ASP A 158 -12.95 11.07 6.18
N LYS A 159 -11.95 11.40 7.01
CA LYS A 159 -10.66 11.96 6.57
C LYS A 159 -9.85 10.96 5.78
N LEU A 160 -9.86 9.69 6.20
CA LEU A 160 -9.24 8.60 5.43
C LEU A 160 -9.85 8.51 4.03
N MET A 161 -11.17 8.49 3.94
CA MET A 161 -11.85 8.35 2.64
C MET A 161 -11.61 9.57 1.75
N LYS A 162 -11.65 10.79 2.30
CA LYS A 162 -11.31 12.01 1.55
C LYS A 162 -9.87 11.98 1.03
N LEU A 163 -8.92 11.47 1.83
CA LEU A 163 -7.55 11.26 1.38
C LEU A 163 -7.50 10.24 0.23
N LEU A 164 -8.16 9.09 0.36
CA LEU A 164 -8.15 8.06 -0.68
C LEU A 164 -8.79 8.54 -1.98
N VAL A 165 -9.85 9.36 -1.92
CA VAL A 165 -10.48 9.99 -3.09
C VAL A 165 -9.50 10.88 -3.85
N LEU A 166 -8.60 11.58 -3.14
CA LEU A 166 -7.59 12.42 -3.80
C LEU A 166 -6.70 11.63 -4.78
N PHE A 167 -6.50 10.33 -4.52
CA PHE A 167 -5.67 9.41 -5.31
C PHE A 167 -6.49 8.41 -6.15
N SER A 168 -7.82 8.46 -6.11
CA SER A 168 -8.70 7.55 -6.86
C SER A 168 -9.24 8.20 -8.12
N SER A 169 -9.78 7.39 -9.04
CA SER A 169 -10.54 7.89 -10.19
C SER A 169 -11.94 8.43 -9.84
N GLY A 170 -12.18 8.78 -8.57
CA GLY A 170 -13.45 9.27 -8.06
C GLY A 170 -14.10 8.35 -7.04
N ILE A 171 -15.30 8.76 -6.62
CA ILE A 171 -16.18 8.01 -5.72
C ILE A 171 -16.98 7.01 -6.58
N PRO A 172 -17.07 5.73 -6.20
CA PRO A 172 -17.86 4.76 -6.95
C PRO A 172 -19.34 5.12 -6.94
N SER A 173 -19.99 4.96 -8.09
CA SER A 173 -21.41 5.28 -8.28
C SER A 173 -22.34 4.06 -8.23
N CYS A 174 -21.84 2.90 -7.78
CA CYS A 174 -22.63 1.67 -7.71
C CYS A 174 -23.63 1.63 -6.54
N CYS A 175 -23.35 2.37 -5.46
CA CYS A 175 -24.23 2.53 -4.30
C CYS A 175 -23.81 3.76 -3.48
N ASN A 176 -24.57 4.06 -2.42
CA ASN A 176 -24.30 5.21 -1.54
C ASN A 176 -23.30 4.93 -0.41
N GLU A 177 -22.93 3.67 -0.17
CA GLU A 177 -22.12 3.26 1.00
C GLU A 177 -20.80 4.03 1.13
N VAL A 178 -20.09 4.24 0.01
CA VAL A 178 -18.85 5.02 0.01
C VAL A 178 -19.13 6.53 0.03
N ALA A 179 -20.15 6.98 -0.70
CA ALA A 179 -20.52 8.39 -0.83
C ALA A 179 -21.02 9.01 0.48
N GLU A 180 -21.81 8.26 1.26
CA GLU A 180 -22.36 8.67 2.56
C GLU A 180 -21.26 8.94 3.58
N VAL A 181 -20.27 8.06 3.68
CA VAL A 181 -19.13 8.24 4.61
C VAL A 181 -18.25 9.43 4.22
N ILE A 182 -18.09 9.68 2.92
CA ILE A 182 -17.34 10.85 2.42
C ILE A 182 -18.15 12.14 2.62
N GLY A 183 -19.48 12.05 2.62
CA GLY A 183 -20.39 13.19 2.61
C GLY A 183 -20.44 13.90 1.25
N ALA A 184 -20.16 13.18 0.16
CA ALA A 184 -20.15 13.74 -1.20
C ALA A 184 -20.70 12.77 -2.24
N GLN A 185 -21.48 13.30 -3.18
CA GLN A 185 -22.06 12.52 -4.28
C GLN A 185 -20.99 12.13 -5.31
N PRO A 186 -21.11 10.96 -5.95
CA PRO A 186 -20.27 10.59 -7.08
C PRO A 186 -20.34 11.63 -8.20
N LYS A 187 -19.18 12.14 -8.60
CA LYS A 187 -19.03 13.07 -9.72
C LYS A 187 -17.92 12.58 -10.64
N ILE A 188 -18.11 12.78 -11.94
CA ILE A 188 -17.06 12.50 -12.93
C ILE A 188 -15.87 13.43 -12.62
N PRO A 189 -14.66 12.90 -12.36
CA PRO A 189 -13.50 13.74 -12.10
C PRO A 189 -13.13 14.58 -13.33
N LYS A 190 -12.47 15.72 -13.08
CA LYS A 190 -11.93 16.55 -14.16
C LYS A 190 -10.94 15.73 -15.01
N LEU A 191 -10.95 15.94 -16.32
CA LEU A 191 -10.03 15.27 -17.25
C LEU A 191 -8.57 15.40 -16.81
N LEU A 192 -8.15 16.59 -16.37
CA LEU A 192 -6.80 16.84 -15.85
C LEU A 192 -6.39 15.87 -14.73
N HIS A 193 -7.34 15.52 -13.85
CA HIS A 193 -7.10 14.57 -12.76
C HIS A 193 -6.96 13.14 -13.28
N LEU A 194 -7.81 12.73 -14.21
CA LEU A 194 -7.69 11.42 -14.86
C LEU A 194 -6.36 11.30 -15.62
N CYS A 195 -5.93 12.35 -16.31
CA CYS A 195 -4.62 12.42 -16.96
C CYS A 195 -3.47 12.27 -15.95
N ARG A 196 -3.53 12.96 -14.80
CA ARG A 196 -2.53 12.80 -13.72
C ARG A 196 -2.42 11.34 -13.29
N LEU A 197 -3.55 10.68 -13.04
CA LEU A 197 -3.55 9.26 -12.64
C LEU A 197 -3.00 8.36 -13.76
N ALA A 198 -3.42 8.58 -15.01
CA ALA A 198 -2.98 7.81 -16.16
C ALA A 198 -1.46 7.92 -16.38
N VAL A 199 -0.91 9.14 -16.37
CA VAL A 199 0.53 9.37 -16.52
C VAL A 199 1.32 8.71 -15.38
N ARG A 200 0.86 8.85 -14.14
CA ARG A 200 1.53 8.25 -12.98
C ARG A 200 1.56 6.71 -13.05
N LYS A 201 0.51 6.08 -13.58
CA LYS A 201 0.45 4.61 -13.78
C LYS A 201 1.52 4.09 -14.74
N CYS A 202 2.14 4.95 -15.56
CA CYS A 202 3.23 4.56 -16.46
C CYS A 202 4.60 4.42 -15.76
N PHE A 203 4.72 4.85 -14.50
CA PHE A 203 5.97 4.85 -13.77
C PHE A 203 5.99 3.80 -12.67
N ARG A 204 7.16 3.21 -12.44
CA ARG A 204 7.38 2.28 -11.33
C ARG A 204 7.45 3.03 -10.00
N THR A 205 7.25 2.28 -8.91
CA THR A 205 7.31 2.77 -7.53
C THR A 205 8.55 3.63 -7.25
N SER A 206 9.74 3.20 -7.69
CA SER A 206 11.00 3.92 -7.43
C SER A 206 11.09 5.28 -8.14
N LYS A 207 10.41 5.45 -9.28
CA LYS A 207 10.36 6.71 -10.04
C LYS A 207 9.30 7.64 -9.48
N LEU A 208 8.19 7.11 -8.97
CA LEU A 208 7.17 7.91 -8.28
C LEU A 208 7.66 8.40 -6.91
N LEU A 209 8.54 7.63 -6.26
CA LEU A 209 9.20 8.00 -5.01
C LEU A 209 9.89 9.36 -5.14
N HIS A 210 9.55 10.29 -4.25
CA HIS A 210 10.03 11.68 -4.26
C HIS A 210 9.77 12.47 -5.55
N GLY A 211 8.90 12.00 -6.45
CA GLY A 211 8.61 12.68 -7.70
C GLY A 211 9.71 12.60 -8.75
N ARG A 212 10.68 11.68 -8.62
CA ARG A 212 11.84 11.52 -9.53
C ARG A 212 11.47 11.31 -11.00
N PHE A 213 10.25 10.85 -11.29
CA PHE A 213 9.72 10.71 -12.65
C PHE A 213 9.58 12.04 -13.41
N LEU A 214 9.69 13.17 -12.71
CA LEU A 214 9.60 14.51 -13.28
C LEU A 214 10.97 15.15 -13.52
N ASP A 215 12.07 14.57 -13.03
CA ASP A 215 13.40 15.19 -13.02
C ASP A 215 13.84 15.61 -14.43
N ASP A 216 13.51 14.79 -15.43
CA ASP A 216 13.92 14.99 -16.82
C ASP A 216 12.85 15.66 -17.71
N LEU A 217 11.68 16.02 -17.15
CA LEU A 217 10.57 16.57 -17.94
C LEU A 217 10.61 18.10 -17.99
N PRO A 218 10.53 18.74 -19.17
CA PRO A 218 10.51 20.20 -19.31
C PRO A 218 9.10 20.76 -19.06
N ILE A 219 8.58 20.60 -17.84
CA ILE A 219 7.24 21.09 -17.45
C ILE A 219 7.28 22.24 -16.43
N PRO A 220 6.27 23.14 -16.43
CA PRO A 220 6.17 24.21 -15.44
C PRO A 220 6.04 23.68 -14.00
N LYS A 221 6.50 24.47 -13.01
CA LYS A 221 6.42 24.11 -11.59
C LYS A 221 5.00 23.76 -11.13
N SER A 222 3.99 24.53 -11.56
CA SER A 222 2.59 24.27 -11.23
C SER A 222 2.11 22.89 -11.67
N LEU A 223 2.56 22.42 -12.84
CA LEU A 223 2.25 21.06 -13.31
C LEU A 223 3.05 20.00 -12.55
N ARG A 224 4.31 20.28 -12.18
CA ARG A 224 5.10 19.37 -11.31
C ARG A 224 4.40 19.15 -9.98
N ASP A 225 4.04 20.24 -9.30
CA ASP A 225 3.37 20.23 -8.01
C ASP A 225 2.04 19.46 -8.11
N TYR A 226 1.26 19.73 -9.17
CA TYR A 226 0.03 19.00 -9.45
C TYR A 226 0.24 17.48 -9.61
N MET A 227 1.28 17.08 -10.33
CA MET A 227 1.62 15.68 -10.63
C MET A 227 2.10 14.88 -9.41
N ILE A 228 2.64 15.56 -8.39
CA ILE A 228 3.06 14.94 -7.12
C ILE A 228 2.04 15.12 -5.99
N PHE A 229 0.83 15.62 -6.30
CA PHE A 229 -0.23 15.93 -5.32
C PHE A 229 0.18 16.99 -4.28
N HIS A 230 1.03 17.95 -4.66
CA HIS A 230 1.49 19.01 -3.77
C HIS A 230 0.76 20.36 -4.00
N PRO A 231 0.39 21.09 -2.93
CA PRO A 231 0.33 20.62 -1.55
C PRO A 231 -0.83 19.66 -1.32
N ILE A 232 -0.67 18.74 -0.37
CA ILE A 232 -1.79 17.97 0.16
C ILE A 232 -2.64 18.93 1.03
N PRO A 233 -3.98 18.92 0.90
CA PRO A 233 -4.87 19.72 1.74
C PRO A 233 -4.56 19.55 3.23
N GLU A 234 -4.54 20.64 3.98
CA GLU A 234 -4.03 20.67 5.36
C GLU A 234 -4.82 19.74 6.28
N GLU A 235 -6.14 19.70 6.09
CA GLU A 235 -7.08 18.85 6.81
C GLU A 235 -6.87 17.35 6.58
N LEU A 236 -6.15 16.98 5.51
CA LEU A 236 -5.82 15.60 5.15
C LEU A 236 -4.37 15.23 5.47
N ARG A 237 -3.56 16.18 5.93
CA ARG A 237 -2.18 15.88 6.32
C ARG A 237 -2.20 14.97 7.55
N PRO A 238 -1.42 13.89 7.55
CA PRO A 238 -1.25 13.09 8.76
C PRO A 238 -0.67 13.97 9.88
N SER A 239 -1.20 13.83 11.09
CA SER A 239 -0.62 14.43 12.29
C SER A 239 0.80 13.95 12.56
#